data_AF-A0A534RYK8-F1
#
_entry.id   AF-A0A534RYK8-F1
#
_cell.length_a   1.000
_cell.length_b   1.000
_cell.length_c   1.000
_cell.angle_alpha   90.00
_cell.angle_beta   90.00
_cell.angle_gamma   90.00
#
_symmetry.space_group_name_H-M   'P 1'
#
loop_
_entity.id
_entity.type
_entity.pdbx_description
1 polymer ?
#
loop_
_entity_poly.entity_id
_entity_poly.type
_entity_poly.pdbx_seq_one_letter_code
_entity_poly.pdbx_strand_id
1 'polypeptide(L)'
;MSPVREEAGDAIEHGRERERSTAFARGRLTRGLCLVAVVASALVYLLAYRGAALVAGESPSRALAFLRHWSVRAWRWLGLEVRVDGTSRPAPCVFVANHRGYLDVPVLAGVLGASFVSQADVAGWWIVGAAAKRIGSVFVERDDPRGRVRAARALARRLASDSIIVFPEGKTGGQRLPGPFHPGLFRLLHRLGVPVVPVTIRYGDRRAYWTDDTSLVSHLWTGVLAGRSLRAAVQVAARPTARSPGPSRISASSLERPASVAWPPRSVRPAGPSGRAPRRRAQSRSARPAWGRGSGSPLRARGSDPRRGHTR
;
A
#
# COMPACT_ATOMS: atom_id res chain seq x y z
N MET A 1 36.75 47.94 -3.03
CA MET A 1 36.32 46.52 -3.02
C MET A 1 36.74 45.93 -4.35
N SER A 2 37.54 44.85 -4.35
CA SER A 2 38.24 44.38 -5.56
C SER A 2 37.35 43.59 -6.52
N PRO A 3 37.46 43.82 -7.85
CA PRO A 3 36.65 43.18 -8.90
C PRO A 3 36.78 41.64 -8.93
N VAL A 4 37.88 41.10 -8.42
CA VAL A 4 38.13 39.65 -8.32
C VAL A 4 37.16 38.94 -7.36
N ARG A 5 36.64 39.62 -6.33
CA ARG A 5 35.63 39.03 -5.42
C ARG A 5 34.24 38.99 -6.05
N GLU A 6 33.98 39.84 -7.04
CA GLU A 6 32.69 39.96 -7.72
C GLU A 6 32.57 38.89 -8.82
N GLU A 7 33.61 38.71 -9.65
CA GLU A 7 33.67 37.60 -10.64
C GLU A 7 33.62 36.21 -10.00
N ALA A 8 34.25 36.02 -8.84
CA ALA A 8 34.20 34.75 -8.12
C ALA A 8 32.80 34.46 -7.55
N GLY A 9 32.02 35.49 -7.22
CA GLY A 9 30.63 35.38 -6.78
C GLY A 9 29.72 34.93 -7.92
N ASP A 10 29.81 35.59 -9.08
CA ASP A 10 29.01 35.30 -10.27
C ASP A 10 29.27 33.90 -10.83
N ALA A 11 30.53 33.44 -10.85
CA ALA A 11 30.87 32.10 -11.31
C ALA A 11 30.28 30.98 -10.42
N ILE A 12 30.24 31.19 -9.11
CA ILE A 12 29.64 30.25 -8.14
C ILE A 12 28.11 30.24 -8.25
N GLU A 13 27.51 31.41 -8.46
CA GLU A 13 26.06 31.54 -8.62
C GLU A 13 25.56 30.89 -9.92
N HIS A 14 26.25 31.14 -11.05
CA HIS A 14 25.99 30.46 -12.32
C HIS A 14 26.22 28.94 -12.26
N GLY A 15 27.23 28.47 -11.53
CA GLY A 15 27.45 27.04 -11.28
C GLY A 15 26.27 26.39 -10.55
N ARG A 16 25.80 27.02 -9.46
CA ARG A 16 24.63 26.55 -8.69
C ARG A 16 23.32 26.60 -9.50
N GLU A 17 23.17 27.57 -10.37
CA GLU A 17 21.99 27.69 -11.24
C GLU A 17 21.96 26.61 -12.33
N ARG A 18 23.11 26.29 -12.93
CA ARG A 18 23.25 25.16 -13.87
C ARG A 18 23.02 23.81 -13.18
N GLU A 19 23.53 23.60 -11.96
CA GLU A 19 23.27 22.39 -11.18
C GLU A 19 21.80 22.23 -10.80
N ARG A 20 21.14 23.31 -10.36
CA ARG A 20 19.69 23.31 -10.07
C ARG A 20 18.86 23.01 -11.32
N SER A 21 19.22 23.61 -12.45
CA SER A 21 18.54 23.39 -13.74
C SER A 21 18.70 21.96 -14.25
N THR A 22 19.90 21.38 -14.16
CA THR A 22 20.16 20.00 -14.58
C THR A 22 19.51 18.97 -13.65
N ALA A 23 19.53 19.18 -12.33
CA ALA A 23 18.84 18.33 -11.36
C ALA A 23 17.32 18.34 -11.58
N PHE A 24 16.74 19.52 -11.84
CA PHE A 24 15.33 19.68 -12.16
C PHE A 24 14.95 19.00 -13.49
N ALA A 25 15.77 19.14 -14.54
CA ALA A 25 15.58 18.48 -15.83
C ALA A 25 15.65 16.94 -15.69
N ARG A 26 16.64 16.41 -14.96
CA ARG A 26 16.75 14.97 -14.66
C ARG A 26 15.52 14.45 -13.92
N GLY A 27 15.03 15.19 -12.91
CA GLY A 27 13.82 14.84 -12.18
C GLY A 27 12.58 14.74 -13.09
N ARG A 28 12.39 15.69 -14.01
CA ARG A 28 11.30 15.64 -15.00
C ARG A 28 11.42 14.47 -15.96
N LEU A 29 12.62 14.19 -16.47
CA LEU A 29 12.86 13.06 -17.38
C LEU A 29 12.54 11.73 -16.70
N THR A 30 13.03 11.51 -15.46
CA THR A 30 12.75 10.28 -14.71
C THR A 30 11.25 10.09 -14.48
N ARG A 31 10.52 11.15 -14.13
CA ARG A 31 9.05 11.11 -13.99
C ARG A 31 8.37 10.72 -15.30
N GLY A 32 8.84 11.28 -16.43
CA GLY A 32 8.42 10.93 -17.79
C GLY A 32 8.55 9.44 -18.06
N LEU A 33 9.75 8.92 -17.87
CA LEU A 33 10.05 7.51 -18.09
C LEU A 33 9.22 6.60 -17.18
N CYS A 34 9.05 6.93 -15.89
CA CYS A 34 8.21 6.18 -14.98
C CYS A 34 6.73 6.16 -15.42
N LEU A 35 6.18 7.32 -15.81
CA LEU A 35 4.81 7.42 -16.29
C LEU A 35 4.60 6.58 -17.55
N VAL A 36 5.49 6.71 -18.53
CA VAL A 36 5.46 5.91 -19.77
C VAL A 36 5.58 4.42 -19.46
N ALA A 37 6.48 4.01 -18.56
CA ALA A 37 6.64 2.62 -18.17
C ALA A 37 5.38 2.04 -17.49
N VAL A 38 4.70 2.80 -16.63
CA VAL A 38 3.42 2.37 -16.01
C VAL A 38 2.35 2.17 -17.07
N VAL A 39 2.17 3.14 -17.98
CA VAL A 39 1.13 3.08 -19.01
C VAL A 39 1.43 1.99 -20.04
N ALA A 40 2.65 1.92 -20.55
CA ALA A 40 3.07 0.92 -21.52
C ALA A 40 2.96 -0.50 -20.94
N SER A 41 3.38 -0.71 -19.68
CA SER A 41 3.22 -2.01 -19.03
C SER A 41 1.75 -2.39 -18.84
N ALA A 42 0.87 -1.44 -18.51
CA ALA A 42 -0.57 -1.72 -18.41
C ALA A 42 -1.15 -2.18 -19.75
N LEU A 43 -0.77 -1.51 -20.85
CA LEU A 43 -1.17 -1.90 -22.20
C LEU A 43 -0.65 -3.29 -22.58
N VAL A 44 0.62 -3.58 -22.31
CA VAL A 44 1.22 -4.90 -22.57
C VAL A 44 0.44 -5.99 -21.84
N TYR A 45 0.08 -5.79 -20.57
CA TYR A 45 -0.71 -6.77 -19.82
C TYR A 45 -2.14 -6.93 -20.35
N LEU A 46 -2.78 -5.85 -20.78
CA LEU A 46 -4.10 -5.91 -21.40
C LEU A 46 -4.07 -6.68 -22.73
N LEU A 47 -3.07 -6.44 -23.56
CA LEU A 47 -2.87 -7.14 -24.83
C LEU A 47 -2.51 -8.62 -24.60
N ALA A 48 -1.64 -8.90 -23.64
CA ALA A 48 -1.27 -10.27 -23.27
C ALA A 48 -2.48 -11.05 -22.73
N TYR A 49 -3.33 -10.43 -21.89
CA TYR A 49 -4.61 -11.03 -21.51
C TYR A 49 -5.51 -11.25 -22.74
N ARG A 50 -5.60 -10.28 -23.66
CA ARG A 50 -6.42 -10.42 -24.86
C ARG A 50 -5.96 -11.59 -25.72
N GLY A 51 -4.65 -11.77 -25.91
CA GLY A 51 -4.09 -12.94 -26.59
C GLY A 51 -4.44 -14.25 -25.88
N ALA A 52 -4.25 -14.31 -24.55
CA ALA A 52 -4.64 -15.48 -23.76
C ALA A 52 -6.15 -15.78 -23.83
N ALA A 53 -6.99 -14.74 -23.93
CA ALA A 53 -8.43 -14.88 -24.06
C ALA A 53 -8.86 -15.36 -25.45
N LEU A 54 -8.11 -15.06 -26.51
CA LEU A 54 -8.35 -15.62 -27.85
C LEU A 54 -8.08 -17.12 -27.90
N VAL A 55 -7.10 -17.61 -27.12
CA VAL A 55 -6.74 -19.03 -27.09
C VAL A 55 -7.61 -19.84 -26.12
N ALA A 56 -7.85 -19.32 -24.93
CA ALA A 56 -8.46 -20.07 -23.82
C ALA A 56 -9.78 -19.46 -23.32
N GLY A 57 -10.44 -18.63 -24.13
CA GLY A 57 -11.71 -17.96 -23.80
C GLY A 57 -11.59 -16.83 -22.78
N GLU A 58 -12.62 -15.99 -22.65
CA GLU A 58 -12.64 -14.94 -21.63
C GLU A 58 -12.84 -15.52 -20.23
N SER A 59 -12.08 -15.00 -19.26
CA SER A 59 -12.14 -15.48 -17.88
C SER A 59 -11.82 -14.35 -16.90
N PRO A 60 -12.78 -13.96 -16.04
CA PRO A 60 -12.55 -12.93 -15.03
C PRO A 60 -11.43 -13.27 -14.04
N SER A 61 -11.31 -14.54 -13.64
CA SER A 61 -10.24 -14.99 -12.74
C SER A 61 -8.86 -14.87 -13.40
N ARG A 62 -8.74 -15.16 -14.71
CA ARG A 62 -7.51 -14.94 -15.47
C ARG A 62 -7.18 -13.46 -15.62
N ALA A 63 -8.17 -12.64 -15.96
CA ALA A 63 -7.99 -11.19 -16.04
C ALA A 63 -7.49 -10.61 -14.71
N LEU A 64 -8.05 -11.09 -13.60
CA LEU A 64 -7.66 -10.70 -12.26
C LEU A 64 -6.23 -11.14 -11.90
N ALA A 65 -5.82 -12.34 -12.31
CA ALA A 65 -4.43 -12.79 -12.17
C ALA A 65 -3.45 -11.89 -12.93
N PHE A 66 -3.79 -11.48 -14.16
CA PHE A 66 -3.00 -10.51 -14.93
C PHE A 66 -2.95 -9.15 -14.24
N LEU A 67 -4.09 -8.63 -13.77
CA LEU A 67 -4.15 -7.36 -13.06
C LEU A 67 -3.32 -7.39 -11.78
N ARG A 68 -3.44 -8.45 -10.98
CA ARG A 68 -2.66 -8.64 -9.75
C ARG A 68 -1.16 -8.66 -10.05
N HIS A 69 -0.75 -9.42 -11.06
CA HIS A 69 0.65 -9.51 -11.44
C HIS A 69 1.19 -8.17 -11.95
N TRP A 70 0.45 -7.48 -12.82
CA TRP A 70 0.78 -6.13 -13.26
C TRP A 70 0.91 -5.17 -12.08
N SER A 71 -0.05 -5.21 -11.15
CA SER A 71 -0.11 -4.32 -10.00
C SER A 71 1.15 -4.41 -9.13
N VAL A 72 1.58 -5.63 -8.79
CA VAL A 72 2.80 -5.86 -8.00
C VAL A 72 4.05 -5.33 -8.72
N ARG A 73 4.12 -5.45 -10.05
CA ARG A 73 5.23 -4.88 -10.83
C ARG A 73 5.14 -3.35 -10.93
N ALA A 74 3.93 -2.82 -11.09
CA ALA A 74 3.65 -1.40 -11.20
C ALA A 74 4.08 -0.62 -9.95
N TRP A 75 4.07 -1.26 -8.77
CA TRP A 75 4.58 -0.65 -7.54
C TRP A 75 6.02 -0.13 -7.70
N ARG A 76 6.89 -0.86 -8.42
CA ARG A 76 8.28 -0.42 -8.63
C ARG A 76 8.34 0.86 -9.46
N TRP A 77 7.56 0.95 -10.53
CA TRP A 77 7.51 2.12 -11.41
C TRP A 77 6.86 3.33 -10.74
N LEU A 78 5.90 3.09 -9.85
CA LEU A 78 5.23 4.11 -9.03
C LEU A 78 6.06 4.51 -7.79
N GLY A 79 7.20 3.84 -7.55
CA GLY A 79 8.01 4.05 -6.35
C GLY A 79 7.29 3.64 -5.05
N LEU A 80 6.32 2.72 -5.11
CA LEU A 80 5.56 2.22 -3.97
C LEU A 80 6.31 1.11 -3.23
N GLU A 81 6.52 1.32 -1.94
CA GLU A 81 6.96 0.35 -0.95
C GLU A 81 5.71 -0.10 -0.17
N VAL A 82 5.15 -1.24 -0.54
CA VAL A 82 3.93 -1.79 0.06
C VAL A 82 4.30 -2.76 1.18
N ARG A 83 3.76 -2.54 2.38
CA ARG A 83 3.81 -3.47 3.51
C ARG A 83 2.40 -3.98 3.80
N VAL A 84 2.29 -5.28 4.02
CA VAL A 84 1.03 -5.95 4.33
C VAL A 84 1.14 -6.57 5.71
N ASP A 85 0.14 -6.32 6.56
CA ASP A 85 -0.07 -6.97 7.85
C ASP A 85 -1.41 -7.71 7.83
N GLY A 86 -1.46 -8.90 8.42
CA GLY A 86 -2.59 -9.81 8.37
C GLY A 86 -2.57 -10.80 7.20
N THR A 87 -3.39 -11.84 7.31
CA THR A 87 -3.48 -12.93 6.32
C THR A 87 -4.81 -12.87 5.56
N SER A 88 -4.76 -13.14 4.25
CA SER A 88 -5.93 -13.32 3.39
C SER A 88 -6.63 -14.66 3.68
N ARG A 89 -7.86 -14.65 4.25
CA ARG A 89 -8.83 -15.78 4.34
C ARG A 89 -10.24 -15.20 4.64
N PRO A 90 -11.39 -15.65 4.05
CA PRO A 90 -11.73 -16.78 3.17
C PRO A 90 -12.16 -16.33 1.75
N ALA A 91 -12.40 -17.28 0.83
CA ALA A 91 -13.05 -17.02 -0.46
C ALA A 91 -14.33 -17.85 -0.58
N PRO A 92 -15.46 -17.28 -1.06
CA PRO A 92 -15.70 -15.87 -1.39
C PRO A 92 -15.96 -14.97 -0.17
N CYS A 93 -15.52 -13.70 -0.20
CA CYS A 93 -15.79 -12.70 0.84
C CYS A 93 -15.87 -11.26 0.30
N VAL A 94 -16.30 -10.32 1.14
CA VAL A 94 -16.27 -8.88 0.84
C VAL A 94 -15.17 -8.21 1.63
N PHE A 95 -14.19 -7.64 0.93
CA PHE A 95 -13.21 -6.75 1.54
C PHE A 95 -13.76 -5.33 1.62
N VAL A 96 -13.93 -4.80 2.82
CA VAL A 96 -14.38 -3.42 3.04
C VAL A 96 -13.16 -2.58 3.36
N ALA A 97 -12.74 -1.75 2.40
CA ALA A 97 -11.53 -0.93 2.50
C ALA A 97 -11.85 0.56 2.53
N ASN A 98 -11.08 1.37 3.25
CA ASN A 98 -11.19 2.83 3.16
C ASN A 98 -10.63 3.34 1.82
N HIS A 99 -11.19 4.44 1.29
CA HIS A 99 -10.76 4.99 0.00
C HIS A 99 -9.97 6.31 0.11
N ARG A 100 -8.67 6.24 -0.20
CA ARG A 100 -7.70 7.35 -0.18
C ARG A 100 -7.39 7.93 -1.55
N GLY A 101 -7.58 7.15 -2.62
CA GLY A 101 -7.39 7.61 -3.99
C GLY A 101 -7.24 6.46 -4.99
N TYR A 102 -6.98 6.79 -6.26
CA TYR A 102 -6.85 5.79 -7.31
C TYR A 102 -5.69 4.79 -7.09
N LEU A 103 -4.66 5.16 -6.31
CA LEU A 103 -3.54 4.27 -5.97
C LEU A 103 -3.99 3.06 -5.14
N ASP A 104 -5.15 3.13 -4.50
CA ASP A 104 -5.70 2.01 -3.73
C ASP A 104 -5.97 0.80 -4.63
N VAL A 105 -6.35 1.02 -5.89
CA VAL A 105 -6.66 -0.05 -6.84
C VAL A 105 -5.45 -0.94 -7.11
N PRO A 106 -4.30 -0.44 -7.62
CA PRO A 106 -3.14 -1.30 -7.82
C PRO A 106 -2.54 -1.81 -6.50
N VAL A 107 -2.64 -1.09 -5.38
CA VAL A 107 -2.17 -1.63 -4.09
C VAL A 107 -3.04 -2.81 -3.65
N LEU A 108 -4.35 -2.63 -3.58
CA LEU A 108 -5.26 -3.68 -3.10
C LEU A 108 -5.42 -4.83 -4.10
N ALA A 109 -5.35 -4.58 -5.41
CA ALA A 109 -5.34 -5.65 -6.41
C ALA A 109 -4.13 -6.57 -6.25
N GLY A 110 -2.94 -6.01 -6.01
CA GLY A 110 -1.71 -6.76 -5.76
C GLY A 110 -1.78 -7.60 -4.47
N VAL A 111 -2.36 -7.03 -3.40
CA VAL A 111 -2.43 -7.65 -2.07
C VAL A 111 -3.55 -8.68 -1.96
N LEU A 112 -4.78 -8.33 -2.36
CA LEU A 112 -5.98 -9.13 -2.12
C LEU A 112 -6.36 -10.01 -3.32
N GLY A 113 -6.02 -9.60 -4.55
CA GLY A 113 -6.37 -10.35 -5.75
C GLY A 113 -7.87 -10.56 -5.93
N ALA A 114 -8.66 -9.51 -5.71
CA ALA A 114 -10.13 -9.49 -5.79
C ALA A 114 -10.60 -8.40 -6.78
N SER A 115 -11.80 -8.55 -7.36
CA SER A 115 -12.39 -7.51 -8.23
C SER A 115 -12.99 -6.37 -7.40
N PHE A 116 -13.40 -5.28 -8.05
CA PHE A 116 -13.82 -4.06 -7.35
C PHE A 116 -15.28 -3.71 -7.63
N VAL A 117 -15.90 -2.98 -6.69
CA VAL A 117 -17.01 -2.10 -7.01
C VAL A 117 -16.43 -0.75 -7.48
N SER A 118 -16.90 -0.25 -8.61
CA SER A 118 -16.38 0.97 -9.25
C SER A 118 -17.50 1.90 -9.68
N GLN A 119 -17.19 3.20 -9.80
CA GLN A 119 -18.13 4.18 -10.38
C GLN A 119 -18.34 3.88 -11.88
N ALA A 120 -19.58 4.04 -12.36
CA ALA A 120 -19.93 3.76 -13.75
C ALA A 120 -19.05 4.50 -14.78
N ASP A 121 -18.67 5.75 -14.51
CA ASP A 121 -17.84 6.56 -15.41
C ASP A 121 -16.46 5.94 -15.68
N VAL A 122 -15.92 5.17 -14.72
CA VAL A 122 -14.64 4.46 -14.88
C VAL A 122 -14.71 3.44 -16.01
N ALA A 123 -15.90 2.92 -16.34
CA ALA A 123 -16.10 2.00 -17.46
C ALA A 123 -15.74 2.62 -18.81
N GLY A 124 -15.82 3.95 -18.95
CA GLY A 124 -15.46 4.69 -20.16
C GLY A 124 -13.97 4.94 -20.31
N TRP A 125 -13.18 4.71 -19.27
CA TRP A 125 -11.74 4.98 -19.31
C TRP A 125 -11.03 3.91 -20.14
N TRP A 126 -10.13 4.33 -21.03
CA TRP A 126 -9.51 3.43 -21.98
C TRP A 126 -8.82 2.23 -21.31
N ILE A 127 -7.76 2.46 -20.52
CA ILE A 127 -6.98 1.36 -19.93
C ILE A 127 -7.69 0.81 -18.68
N VAL A 128 -8.07 1.70 -17.77
CA VAL A 128 -8.64 1.33 -16.46
C VAL A 128 -10.02 0.69 -16.64
N GLY A 129 -10.88 1.27 -17.47
CA GLY A 129 -12.21 0.72 -17.76
C GLY A 129 -12.14 -0.61 -18.50
N ALA A 130 -11.21 -0.75 -19.46
CA ALA A 130 -10.96 -2.02 -20.13
C ALA A 130 -10.54 -3.13 -19.16
N ALA A 131 -9.65 -2.83 -18.20
CA ALA A 131 -9.24 -3.77 -17.17
C ALA A 131 -10.40 -4.10 -16.20
N ALA A 132 -11.10 -3.08 -15.71
CA ALA A 132 -12.21 -3.23 -14.76
C ALA A 132 -13.35 -4.11 -15.31
N LYS A 133 -13.71 -3.94 -16.59
CA LYS A 133 -14.70 -4.79 -17.26
C LYS A 133 -14.26 -6.27 -17.29
N ARG A 134 -12.99 -6.52 -17.60
CA ARG A 134 -12.43 -7.88 -17.76
C ARG A 134 -12.33 -8.63 -16.43
N ILE A 135 -11.98 -7.95 -15.34
CA ILE A 135 -11.94 -8.58 -14.00
C ILE A 135 -13.33 -8.79 -13.39
N GLY A 136 -14.41 -8.40 -14.10
CA GLY A 136 -15.77 -8.51 -13.61
C GLY A 136 -16.07 -7.54 -12.46
N SER A 137 -15.57 -6.31 -12.55
CA SER A 137 -15.95 -5.24 -11.61
C SER A 137 -17.44 -4.93 -11.70
N VAL A 138 -18.03 -4.58 -10.57
CA VAL A 138 -19.43 -4.15 -10.50
C VAL A 138 -19.48 -2.62 -10.58
N PHE A 139 -20.14 -2.09 -11.60
CA PHE A 139 -20.27 -0.65 -11.80
C PHE A 139 -21.52 -0.11 -11.11
N VAL A 140 -21.38 1.04 -10.43
CA VAL A 140 -22.44 1.72 -9.70
C VAL A 140 -22.67 3.11 -10.28
N GLU A 141 -23.89 3.37 -10.70
CA GLU A 141 -24.41 4.72 -11.00
C GLU A 141 -24.94 5.31 -9.68
N ARG A 142 -24.30 6.35 -9.14
CA ARG A 142 -24.64 6.87 -7.81
C ARG A 142 -25.94 7.68 -7.81
N ASP A 143 -26.16 8.40 -8.90
CA ASP A 143 -27.27 9.35 -9.04
C ASP A 143 -28.55 8.68 -9.60
N ASP A 144 -28.47 7.43 -10.10
CA ASP A 144 -29.62 6.64 -10.53
C ASP A 144 -30.02 5.60 -9.44
N PRO A 145 -31.18 5.76 -8.77
CA PRO A 145 -31.72 4.74 -7.87
C PRO A 145 -31.86 3.36 -8.52
N ARG A 146 -32.26 3.28 -9.80
CA ARG A 146 -32.40 2.00 -10.52
C ARG A 146 -31.03 1.38 -10.77
N GLY A 147 -30.04 2.18 -11.13
CA GLY A 147 -28.64 1.80 -11.27
C GLY A 147 -28.05 1.21 -10.00
N ARG A 148 -28.32 1.81 -8.83
CA ARG A 148 -27.92 1.24 -7.53
C ARG A 148 -28.53 -0.13 -7.27
N VAL A 149 -29.81 -0.35 -7.65
CA VAL A 149 -30.46 -1.66 -7.53
C VAL A 149 -29.84 -2.68 -8.50
N ARG A 150 -29.55 -2.29 -9.75
CA ARG A 150 -28.84 -3.14 -10.72
C ARG A 150 -27.48 -3.58 -10.18
N ALA A 151 -26.71 -2.63 -9.63
CA ALA A 151 -25.40 -2.89 -9.04
C ALA A 151 -25.48 -3.80 -7.81
N ALA A 152 -26.47 -3.61 -6.92
CA ALA A 152 -26.69 -4.49 -5.78
C ALA A 152 -26.96 -5.95 -6.19
N ARG A 153 -27.77 -6.16 -7.24
CA ARG A 153 -28.04 -7.49 -7.80
C ARG A 153 -26.78 -8.10 -8.44
N ALA A 154 -26.01 -7.30 -9.19
CA ALA A 154 -24.75 -7.75 -9.78
C ALA A 154 -23.72 -8.13 -8.71
N LEU A 155 -23.60 -7.32 -7.66
CA LEU A 155 -22.75 -7.59 -6.50
C LEU A 155 -23.15 -8.90 -5.81
N ALA A 156 -24.44 -9.10 -5.53
CA ALA A 156 -24.94 -10.33 -4.94
C ALA A 156 -24.59 -11.58 -5.77
N ARG A 157 -24.76 -11.52 -7.10
CA ARG A 157 -24.39 -12.64 -7.98
C ARG A 157 -22.89 -12.93 -7.95
N ARG A 158 -22.05 -11.91 -8.01
CA ARG A 158 -20.58 -12.09 -8.01
C ARG A 158 -20.08 -12.65 -6.67
N LEU A 159 -20.66 -12.21 -5.54
CA LEU A 159 -20.28 -12.68 -4.21
C LEU A 159 -20.64 -14.15 -3.93
N ALA A 160 -21.41 -14.80 -4.79
CA ALA A 160 -21.67 -16.23 -4.70
C ALA A 160 -20.40 -17.07 -4.98
N SER A 161 -19.46 -16.56 -5.77
CA SER A 161 -18.27 -17.30 -6.21
C SER A 161 -16.96 -16.54 -6.06
N ASP A 162 -17.00 -15.21 -5.92
CA ASP A 162 -15.82 -14.35 -5.97
C ASP A 162 -15.70 -13.46 -4.74
N SER A 163 -14.46 -13.07 -4.45
CA SER A 163 -14.20 -12.02 -3.46
C SER A 163 -14.17 -10.65 -4.13
N ILE A 164 -14.73 -9.65 -3.46
CA ILE A 164 -14.88 -8.30 -4.02
C ILE A 164 -14.46 -7.24 -3.01
N ILE A 165 -13.73 -6.24 -3.48
CA ILE A 165 -13.30 -5.07 -2.73
C ILE A 165 -14.33 -3.96 -2.91
N VAL A 166 -14.79 -3.40 -1.80
CA VAL A 166 -15.75 -2.30 -1.75
C VAL A 166 -15.20 -1.15 -0.91
N PHE A 167 -15.44 0.06 -1.39
CA PHE A 167 -15.14 1.30 -0.69
C PHE A 167 -16.45 1.87 -0.14
N PRO A 168 -16.75 1.71 1.16
CA PRO A 168 -18.06 1.99 1.73
C PRO A 168 -18.40 3.50 1.75
N GLU A 169 -17.40 4.37 1.62
CA GLU A 169 -17.60 5.82 1.50
C GLU A 169 -18.23 6.21 0.15
N GLY A 170 -18.03 5.36 -0.87
CA GLY A 170 -18.56 5.60 -2.20
C GLY A 170 -17.99 6.83 -2.88
N LYS A 171 -16.91 7.46 -2.38
CA LYS A 171 -16.13 8.52 -3.03
C LYS A 171 -14.67 8.41 -2.58
N THR A 172 -13.75 8.97 -3.33
CA THR A 172 -12.42 9.26 -2.80
C THR A 172 -12.57 10.43 -1.82
N GLY A 173 -11.75 10.52 -0.78
CA GLY A 173 -11.78 11.76 0.01
C GLY A 173 -10.49 12.09 0.70
N GLY A 174 -9.40 11.75 0.00
CA GLY A 174 -8.08 12.26 0.28
C GLY A 174 -7.72 12.23 1.77
N GLN A 175 -7.52 13.42 2.35
CA GLN A 175 -6.94 13.57 3.68
C GLN A 175 -7.92 13.43 4.85
N ARG A 176 -9.23 13.62 4.65
CA ARG A 176 -10.21 13.80 5.76
C ARG A 176 -11.09 12.58 6.04
N LEU A 177 -10.91 11.48 5.31
CA LEU A 177 -11.78 10.30 5.37
C LEU A 177 -11.27 9.20 6.31
N PRO A 178 -12.15 8.26 6.76
CA PRO A 178 -13.40 7.81 6.14
C PRO A 178 -14.59 8.76 6.26
N GLY A 179 -15.34 8.94 5.18
CA GLY A 179 -16.62 9.64 5.19
C GLY A 179 -17.75 8.76 5.73
N PRO A 180 -18.99 9.28 5.82
CA PRO A 180 -20.12 8.46 6.22
C PRO A 180 -20.29 7.28 5.27
N PHE A 181 -20.38 6.09 5.84
CA PHE A 181 -20.55 4.87 5.07
C PHE A 181 -21.98 4.75 4.54
N HIS A 182 -22.12 4.21 3.33
CA HIS A 182 -23.43 3.98 2.74
C HIS A 182 -24.17 2.82 3.45
N PRO A 183 -25.26 3.06 4.22
CA PRO A 183 -25.89 2.02 5.02
C PRO A 183 -26.51 0.89 4.18
N GLY A 184 -26.88 1.20 2.93
CA GLY A 184 -27.46 0.23 1.99
C GLY A 184 -26.52 -0.92 1.65
N LEU A 185 -25.21 -0.65 1.58
CA LEU A 185 -24.20 -1.68 1.34
C LEU A 185 -24.19 -2.71 2.48
N PHE A 186 -24.06 -2.25 3.72
CA PHE A 186 -24.01 -3.14 4.89
C PHE A 186 -25.30 -3.95 5.08
N ARG A 187 -26.47 -3.35 4.80
CA ARG A 187 -27.75 -4.08 4.79
C ARG A 187 -27.77 -5.20 3.76
N LEU A 188 -27.24 -4.95 2.56
CA LEU A 188 -27.12 -5.99 1.52
C LEU A 188 -26.18 -7.11 1.99
N LEU A 189 -24.98 -6.77 2.46
CA LEU A 189 -24.01 -7.76 2.92
C LEU A 189 -24.55 -8.62 4.08
N HIS A 190 -25.29 -7.99 4.99
CA HIS A 190 -25.98 -8.70 6.07
C HIS A 190 -27.01 -9.70 5.55
N ARG A 191 -27.86 -9.32 4.59
CA ARG A 191 -28.84 -10.22 3.97
C ARG A 191 -28.19 -11.38 3.21
N LEU A 192 -27.05 -11.13 2.56
CA LEU A 192 -26.33 -12.16 1.81
C LEU A 192 -25.57 -13.15 2.71
N GLY A 193 -25.38 -12.83 4.00
CA GLY A 193 -24.65 -13.69 4.93
C GLY A 193 -23.17 -13.90 4.60
N VAL A 194 -22.61 -13.09 3.69
CA VAL A 194 -21.22 -13.22 3.22
C VAL A 194 -20.24 -12.74 4.29
N PRO A 195 -19.05 -13.38 4.41
CA PRO A 195 -18.00 -12.89 5.31
C PRO A 195 -17.54 -11.50 4.90
N VAL A 196 -17.48 -10.57 5.86
CA VAL A 196 -16.94 -9.24 5.67
C VAL A 196 -15.56 -9.17 6.31
N VAL A 197 -14.56 -8.73 5.54
CA VAL A 197 -13.16 -8.59 5.96
C VAL A 197 -12.79 -7.10 5.89
N PRO A 198 -12.69 -6.41 7.04
CA PRO A 198 -12.18 -5.05 7.07
C PRO A 198 -10.72 -4.98 6.58
N VAL A 199 -10.43 -3.98 5.75
CA VAL A 199 -9.09 -3.70 5.24
C VAL A 199 -8.79 -2.22 5.43
N THR A 200 -7.62 -1.90 5.98
CA THR A 200 -7.16 -0.52 6.11
C THR A 200 -5.99 -0.29 5.17
N ILE A 201 -6.06 0.78 4.38
CA ILE A 201 -4.96 1.29 3.57
C ILE A 201 -4.54 2.68 4.01
N ARG A 202 -3.23 2.88 4.19
CA ARG A 202 -2.63 4.16 4.58
C ARG A 202 -1.37 4.43 3.79
N TYR A 203 -1.18 5.69 3.38
CA TYR A 203 0.06 6.13 2.78
C TYR A 203 0.88 6.97 3.77
N GLY A 204 2.20 6.80 3.75
CA GLY A 204 3.13 7.54 4.59
C GLY A 204 3.35 8.99 4.16
N ASP A 205 2.77 9.40 3.03
CA ASP A 205 2.92 10.73 2.45
C ASP A 205 1.57 11.17 1.86
N ARG A 206 1.19 12.43 2.15
CA ARG A 206 -0.08 13.03 1.73
C ARG A 206 -0.21 13.17 0.22
N ARG A 207 0.90 13.19 -0.52
CA ARG A 207 0.89 13.27 -1.99
C ARG A 207 0.32 12.02 -2.69
N ALA A 208 0.08 10.95 -1.95
CA ALA A 208 -0.63 9.77 -2.45
C ALA A 208 -2.16 9.92 -2.40
N TYR A 209 -2.66 10.89 -1.62
CA TYR A 209 -4.07 11.13 -1.43
C TYR A 209 -4.62 11.96 -2.57
N TRP A 210 -5.60 11.40 -3.28
CA TRP A 210 -6.20 12.03 -4.44
C TRP A 210 -7.62 12.49 -4.12
N THR A 211 -7.99 13.65 -4.66
CA THR A 211 -9.37 14.16 -4.70
C THR A 211 -9.79 14.31 -6.16
N ASP A 212 -11.09 14.19 -6.43
CA ASP A 212 -11.65 14.19 -7.79
C ASP A 212 -11.42 15.52 -8.57
N ASP A 213 -10.84 16.55 -7.91
CA ASP A 213 -10.57 17.89 -8.47
C ASP A 213 -9.37 17.93 -9.42
N THR A 214 -8.57 16.86 -9.50
CA THR A 214 -7.36 16.81 -10.34
C THR A 214 -7.40 15.59 -11.25
N SER A 215 -6.98 15.74 -12.52
CA SER A 215 -6.88 14.58 -13.41
C SER A 215 -5.89 13.54 -12.89
N LEU A 216 -6.15 12.26 -13.16
CA LEU A 216 -5.30 11.15 -12.72
C LEU A 216 -3.84 11.34 -13.15
N VAL A 217 -3.62 11.73 -14.42
CA VAL A 217 -2.29 11.93 -14.99
C VAL A 217 -1.58 13.12 -14.32
N SER A 218 -2.30 14.22 -14.10
CA SER A 218 -1.73 15.39 -13.42
C SER A 218 -1.30 15.04 -11.99
N HIS A 219 -2.16 14.35 -11.23
CA HIS A 219 -1.81 13.92 -9.87
C HIS A 219 -0.66 12.90 -9.85
N LEU A 220 -0.62 11.98 -10.82
CA LEU A 220 0.46 11.01 -10.97
C LEU A 220 1.80 11.73 -11.22
N TRP A 221 1.81 12.73 -12.08
CA TRP A 221 2.98 13.53 -12.43
C TRP A 221 3.47 14.43 -11.28
N THR A 222 2.55 15.23 -10.72
CA THR A 222 2.85 16.32 -9.78
C THR A 222 2.89 15.89 -8.33
N GLY A 223 2.16 14.83 -7.95
CA GLY A 223 2.12 14.31 -6.58
C GLY A 223 2.92 13.02 -6.45
N VAL A 224 2.45 11.95 -7.09
CA VAL A 224 2.97 10.59 -6.88
C VAL A 224 4.43 10.46 -7.32
N LEU A 225 4.75 10.81 -8.56
CA LEU A 225 6.10 10.68 -9.12
C LEU A 225 7.03 11.84 -8.73
N ALA A 226 6.51 12.89 -8.09
CA ALA A 226 7.30 14.07 -7.78
C ALA A 226 8.29 13.89 -6.63
N GLY A 227 7.98 13.03 -5.67
CA GLY A 227 8.81 12.77 -4.48
C GLY A 227 9.59 11.46 -4.51
N ARG A 228 10.20 11.10 -3.37
CA ARG A 228 10.93 9.82 -3.17
C ARG A 228 9.96 8.64 -3.05
N SER A 229 10.40 7.42 -2.76
CA SER A 229 9.47 6.28 -2.62
C SER A 229 8.26 6.59 -1.71
N LEU A 230 7.06 6.22 -2.19
CA LEU A 230 5.81 6.25 -1.43
C LEU A 230 5.68 4.97 -0.64
N ARG A 231 5.24 5.09 0.60
CA ARG A 231 5.12 3.98 1.52
C ARG A 231 3.64 3.70 1.75
N ALA A 232 3.18 2.49 1.42
CA ALA A 232 1.78 2.08 1.62
C ALA A 232 1.72 0.95 2.65
N ALA A 233 0.87 1.12 3.67
CA ALA A 233 0.55 0.08 4.64
C ALA A 233 -0.83 -0.47 4.31
N VAL A 234 -0.95 -1.79 4.20
CA VAL A 234 -2.23 -2.50 4.09
C VAL A 234 -2.38 -3.41 5.30
N GLN A 235 -3.46 -3.24 6.06
CA GLN A 235 -3.80 -4.13 7.16
C GLN A 235 -5.07 -4.88 6.80
N VAL A 236 -5.01 -6.21 6.83
CA VAL A 236 -6.14 -7.11 6.61
C VAL A 236 -6.55 -7.68 7.96
N ALA A 237 -7.82 -7.53 8.33
CA ALA A 237 -8.30 -8.05 9.61
C ALA A 237 -8.14 -9.58 9.68
N ALA A 238 -7.56 -10.06 10.79
CA ALA A 238 -7.23 -11.48 10.98
C ALA A 238 -8.45 -12.41 11.11
N ARG A 239 -9.62 -11.87 11.44
CA ARG A 239 -10.88 -12.63 11.50
C ARG A 239 -11.93 -11.93 10.65
N PRO A 240 -12.56 -12.63 9.69
CA PRO A 240 -13.79 -12.16 9.08
C PRO A 240 -14.80 -11.96 10.20
N THR A 241 -15.52 -10.84 10.19
CA THR A 241 -16.61 -10.67 11.15
C THR A 241 -17.71 -11.67 10.76
N ALA A 242 -17.79 -12.79 11.47
CA ALA A 242 -18.78 -13.84 11.24
C ALA A 242 -20.19 -13.23 11.30
N ARG A 243 -20.92 -13.29 10.17
CA ARG A 243 -22.18 -12.57 9.91
C ARG A 243 -22.05 -11.06 10.12
N SER A 244 -22.07 -10.31 9.01
CA SER A 244 -22.06 -8.84 8.94
C SER A 244 -22.68 -8.21 10.21
N PRO A 245 -21.87 -7.69 11.14
CA PRO A 245 -22.41 -7.01 12.29
C PRO A 245 -23.10 -5.74 11.76
N GLY A 246 -24.17 -5.31 12.40
CA GLY A 246 -24.86 -4.08 12.02
C GLY A 246 -23.89 -2.88 11.86
N PRO A 247 -24.37 -1.76 11.31
CA PRO A 247 -23.55 -0.57 10.99
C PRO A 247 -22.71 -0.01 12.16
N SER A 248 -22.92 -0.49 13.39
CA SER A 248 -22.24 -0.07 14.62
C SER A 248 -20.87 -0.73 14.90
N ARG A 249 -20.45 -1.83 14.25
CA ARG A 249 -19.12 -2.45 14.53
C ARG A 249 -18.05 -2.28 13.45
N ILE A 250 -18.43 -2.12 12.18
CA ILE A 250 -17.52 -1.65 11.12
C ILE A 250 -17.75 -0.14 10.98
N SER A 251 -17.26 0.60 11.97
CA SER A 251 -17.27 2.05 11.98
C SER A 251 -16.11 2.60 11.15
N ALA A 252 -16.21 3.87 10.71
CA ALA A 252 -15.08 4.61 10.19
C ALA A 252 -13.82 4.44 11.06
N SER A 253 -13.98 4.50 12.39
CA SER A 253 -12.89 4.32 13.35
C SER A 253 -12.23 2.93 13.32
N SER A 254 -12.95 1.87 12.93
CA SER A 254 -12.37 0.53 12.77
C SER A 254 -11.44 0.43 11.56
N LEU A 255 -11.74 1.17 10.47
CA LEU A 255 -10.88 1.32 9.30
C LEU A 255 -9.77 2.35 9.50
N GLU A 256 -9.84 3.16 10.56
CA GLU A 256 -8.80 4.13 10.96
C GLU A 256 -7.84 3.61 12.03
N ARG A 257 -8.10 2.45 12.65
CA ARG A 257 -7.19 1.92 13.68
C ARG A 257 -5.78 1.92 13.12
N PRO A 258 -4.81 2.54 13.82
CA PRO A 258 -3.45 2.59 13.32
C PRO A 258 -2.99 1.16 13.11
N ALA A 259 -2.61 0.84 11.87
CA ALA A 259 -1.93 -0.40 11.61
C ALA A 259 -0.79 -0.50 12.61
N SER A 260 -0.76 -1.60 13.36
CA SER A 260 0.33 -2.00 14.26
C SER A 260 1.69 -2.03 13.56
N VAL A 261 1.72 -1.87 12.23
CA VAL A 261 2.89 -1.58 11.43
C VAL A 261 3.46 -0.21 11.85
N ALA A 262 4.23 -0.23 12.94
CA ALA A 262 5.19 0.81 13.25
C ALA A 262 6.10 0.99 12.03
N TRP A 263 6.16 2.22 11.51
CA TRP A 263 7.25 2.57 10.61
C TRP A 263 8.50 2.63 11.48
N PRO A 264 9.58 1.87 11.19
CA PRO A 264 10.85 2.22 11.80
C PRO A 264 11.12 3.69 11.44
N PRO A 265 11.54 4.52 12.42
CA PRO A 265 11.92 5.89 12.13
C PRO A 265 12.91 5.88 10.97
N ARG A 266 12.81 6.87 10.07
CA ARG A 266 13.80 7.03 9.00
C ARG A 266 15.17 6.88 9.65
N SER A 267 15.98 5.93 9.19
CA SER A 267 17.39 5.93 9.54
C SER A 267 17.92 7.27 9.03
N VAL A 268 18.04 8.24 9.94
CA VAL A 268 18.91 9.37 9.74
C VAL A 268 20.24 8.71 9.46
N ARG A 269 20.74 8.81 8.23
CA ARG A 269 22.13 8.44 7.95
C ARG A 269 22.93 9.14 9.05
N PRO A 270 23.77 8.44 9.83
CA PRO A 270 24.64 9.13 10.75
C PRO A 270 25.35 10.20 9.93
N ALA A 271 25.32 11.44 10.41
CA ALA A 271 26.11 12.50 9.83
C ALA A 271 27.51 11.91 9.60
N GLY A 272 28.01 12.00 8.36
CA GLY A 272 29.38 11.61 8.06
C GLY A 272 30.33 12.23 9.10
N PRO A 273 31.48 11.59 9.38
CA PRO A 273 32.31 11.95 10.53
C PRO A 273 32.68 13.43 10.44
N SER A 274 31.99 14.23 11.24
CA SER A 274 32.30 15.64 11.43
C SER A 274 33.27 15.72 12.59
N GLY A 275 34.42 16.33 12.34
CA GLY A 275 35.27 16.92 13.37
C GLY A 275 36.06 15.93 14.22
N ARG A 276 37.38 15.95 14.05
CA ARG A 276 38.36 15.46 15.01
C ARG A 276 37.97 15.85 16.44
N ALA A 277 37.78 14.87 17.32
CA ALA A 277 37.81 15.08 18.75
C ALA A 277 39.25 15.40 19.20
N PRO A 278 39.47 16.33 20.15
CA PRO A 278 40.81 16.68 20.61
C PRO A 278 41.39 15.52 21.43
N ARG A 279 42.61 15.10 21.06
CA ARG A 279 43.39 14.08 21.79
C ARG A 279 43.60 14.53 23.24
N ARG A 280 42.92 13.87 24.19
CA ARG A 280 43.33 13.91 25.61
C ARG A 280 44.56 13.04 25.79
N ARG A 281 45.65 13.68 26.20
CA ARG A 281 46.94 13.10 26.54
C ARG A 281 46.76 12.21 27.78
N ALA A 282 46.97 10.90 27.63
CA ALA A 282 47.07 9.98 28.76
C ALA A 282 48.40 10.26 29.47
N GLN A 283 48.34 10.74 30.71
CA GLN A 283 49.47 10.71 31.63
C GLN A 283 49.47 9.36 32.33
N SER A 284 50.56 8.64 32.10
CA SER A 284 50.97 7.44 32.80
C SER A 284 51.24 7.75 34.27
N ARG A 285 50.64 6.99 35.18
CA ARG A 285 51.25 6.69 36.47
C ARG A 285 51.02 5.23 36.86
N SER A 286 52.15 4.59 37.04
CA SER A 286 52.43 3.24 37.52
C SER A 286 51.97 2.99 38.95
N ALA A 287 51.52 1.77 39.25
CA ALA A 287 51.90 1.02 40.45
C ALA A 287 51.55 -0.47 40.28
N ARG A 288 52.32 -1.31 40.97
CA ARG A 288 52.65 -2.72 40.73
C ARG A 288 51.72 -3.74 41.44
N PRO A 289 51.92 -5.07 41.22
CA PRO A 289 50.89 -6.11 41.35
C PRO A 289 51.01 -6.96 42.63
N ALA A 290 49.98 -7.77 42.91
CA ALA A 290 50.10 -8.90 43.85
C ALA A 290 49.05 -10.02 43.58
N TRP A 291 49.58 -11.24 43.33
CA TRP A 291 49.16 -12.58 43.82
C TRP A 291 47.65 -12.90 43.95
N GLY A 292 47.08 -14.00 43.44
CA GLY A 292 47.56 -15.39 43.35
C GLY A 292 46.64 -16.31 44.20
N ARG A 293 46.33 -17.52 43.69
CA ARG A 293 45.46 -18.62 44.23
C ARG A 293 43.98 -18.52 43.79
N GLY A 294 43.32 -19.51 43.18
CA GLY A 294 43.63 -20.91 42.90
C GLY A 294 42.95 -21.85 43.91
N SER A 295 41.80 -22.44 43.52
CA SER A 295 41.12 -23.68 44.01
C SER A 295 39.60 -23.46 43.96
N GLY A 296 38.72 -24.32 43.46
CA GLY A 296 38.80 -25.65 42.87
C GLY A 296 37.40 -26.00 42.31
N SER A 297 37.36 -26.85 41.29
CA SER A 297 36.15 -27.57 40.83
C SER A 297 35.92 -28.83 41.71
N PRO A 298 35.08 -29.83 41.35
CA PRO A 298 33.80 -29.91 40.62
C PRO A 298 32.77 -30.82 41.37
N LEU A 299 31.73 -31.31 40.66
CA LEU A 299 30.97 -32.59 40.84
C LEU A 299 29.54 -32.42 41.39
N ARG A 300 28.51 -32.69 40.55
CA ARG A 300 27.72 -33.94 40.38
C ARG A 300 26.49 -33.94 41.31
N ALA A 301 25.35 -34.57 41.01
CA ALA A 301 24.84 -35.31 39.88
C ALA A 301 23.31 -35.47 40.04
N ARG A 302 22.64 -35.68 38.90
CA ARG A 302 21.53 -36.60 38.64
C ARG A 302 20.60 -37.03 39.80
N GLY A 303 19.31 -36.83 39.56
CA GLY A 303 18.22 -37.61 40.17
C GLY A 303 17.02 -37.66 39.22
N SER A 304 16.96 -38.71 38.42
CA SER A 304 15.81 -39.18 37.65
C SER A 304 14.90 -40.04 38.53
N ASP A 305 13.57 -39.91 38.44
CA ASP A 305 12.67 -41.04 38.12
C ASP A 305 11.20 -40.57 37.92
N PRO A 306 10.45 -41.15 36.96
CA PRO A 306 9.00 -40.97 36.78
C PRO A 306 8.20 -42.20 37.24
N ARG A 307 6.90 -42.04 37.58
CA ARG A 307 5.81 -43.06 37.69
C ARG A 307 4.60 -42.37 38.37
N ARG A 308 3.31 -42.70 38.19
CA ARG A 308 2.51 -43.58 37.33
C ARG A 308 1.01 -43.33 37.67
N GLY A 309 0.10 -43.82 36.81
CA GLY A 309 -1.26 -44.30 37.17
C GLY A 309 -2.41 -43.41 36.66
N HIS A 310 -3.24 -43.73 35.67
CA HIS A 310 -4.14 -44.88 35.41
C HIS A 310 -5.25 -45.10 36.45
N THR A 311 -6.49 -44.82 36.00
CA THR A 311 -7.84 -45.39 36.27
C THR A 311 -8.83 -44.30 35.79
N ARG A 312 -9.90 -44.49 35.02
CA ARG A 312 -10.69 -45.60 34.50
C ARG A 312 -11.31 -45.12 33.18
#